data_AF-A0A960TUI7-F1
#
_entry.id   AF-A0A960TUI7-F1
#
_cell.length_a   1.000
_cell.length_b   1.000
_cell.length_c   1.000
_cell.angle_alpha   90.00
_cell.angle_beta   90.00
_cell.angle_gamma   90.00
#
_symmetry.space_group_name_H-M   'P 1'
#
loop_
_entity.id
_entity.type
_entity.pdbx_description
1 polymer ?
#
loop_
_entity_poly.entity_id
_entity_poly.type
_entity_poly.pdbx_seq_one_letter_code
_entity_poly.pdbx_strand_id
1 'polypeptide(L)'
;MITIQDPTLDALARLGIAALLGGFIGFERDKHGRAAGLRTHLLVSMGAAAFMVLSERVAGEAVRAAAEAGNTRFFADPGRIAAQVVTGIGFLGAGVILKSGNHVRGLTTAACLWTAAAVGLACGAGQYVLGAIASGLAMLGLVALKAFERTYAKDSYRILTVTATADVTASDIIALVKRPHLSILNCEIDRDYTAGTAVTRLSVRLYHKGITDKLAHGIIDSLETSPLTIRRVSWSHVS
;
A
#
# COMPACT_ATOMS: atom_id res chain seq x y z
N MET A 1 16.27 20.81 31.40
CA MET A 1 16.86 19.54 30.96
C MET A 1 16.31 18.48 31.89
N ILE A 2 15.23 17.80 31.51
CA ILE A 2 14.50 16.90 32.42
C ILE A 2 15.26 15.57 32.47
N THR A 3 16.00 15.35 33.56
CA THR A 3 16.69 14.09 33.81
C THR A 3 15.67 13.07 34.29
N ILE A 4 15.18 12.23 33.38
CA ILE A 4 14.38 11.05 33.73
C ILE A 4 15.35 10.04 34.36
N GLN A 5 15.45 10.02 35.69
CA GLN A 5 16.34 9.15 36.45
C GLN A 5 15.74 7.75 36.69
N ASP A 6 14.50 7.50 36.26
CA ASP A 6 13.81 6.21 36.36
C ASP A 6 13.81 5.50 34.99
N PRO A 7 14.50 4.36 34.85
CA PRO A 7 14.57 3.62 33.58
C PRO A 7 13.19 3.17 33.09
N THR A 8 12.21 2.98 33.98
CA THR A 8 10.84 2.60 33.62
C THR A 8 10.09 3.77 33.00
N LEU A 9 10.24 4.95 33.58
CA LEU A 9 9.60 6.16 33.08
C LEU A 9 10.17 6.59 31.72
N ASP A 10 11.48 6.43 31.51
CA ASP A 10 12.12 6.69 30.21
C ASP A 10 11.58 5.73 29.13
N ALA A 11 11.48 4.44 29.43
CA ALA A 11 10.87 3.47 28.52
C ALA A 11 9.41 3.83 28.21
N LEU A 12 8.62 4.19 29.21
CA LEU A 12 7.22 4.59 29.02
C LEU A 12 7.11 5.83 28.11
N ALA A 13 7.98 6.82 28.27
CA ALA A 13 8.02 8.00 27.42
C ALA A 13 8.40 7.63 25.97
N ARG A 14 9.45 6.82 25.76
CA ARG A 14 9.88 6.36 24.42
C ARG A 14 8.77 5.62 23.70
N LEU A 15 8.11 4.67 24.38
CA LEU A 15 7.01 3.88 23.82
C LEU A 15 5.78 4.75 23.54
N GLY A 16 5.45 5.68 24.45
CA GLY A 16 4.33 6.61 24.27
C GLY A 16 4.53 7.54 23.08
N ILE A 17 5.72 8.13 22.93
CA ILE A 17 6.05 9.00 21.80
C ILE A 17 6.04 8.21 20.48
N ALA A 18 6.61 7.00 20.47
CA ALA A 18 6.55 6.11 19.30
C ALA A 18 5.11 5.80 18.89
N ALA A 19 4.27 5.42 19.86
CA ALA A 19 2.85 5.14 19.64
C ALA A 19 2.11 6.34 19.04
N LEU A 20 2.38 7.55 19.53
CA LEU A 20 1.77 8.78 19.02
C LEU A 20 2.23 9.09 17.58
N LEU A 21 3.53 9.05 17.32
CA LEU A 21 4.09 9.37 16.00
C LEU A 21 3.73 8.32 14.93
N GLY A 22 3.75 7.04 15.28
CA GLY A 22 3.26 5.97 14.40
C GLY A 22 1.75 6.03 14.21
N GLY A 23 1.01 6.33 15.29
CA GLY A 23 -0.43 6.55 15.23
C GLY A 23 -0.82 7.72 14.31
N PHE A 24 -0.02 8.78 14.25
CA PHE A 24 -0.26 9.90 13.35
C PHE A 24 -0.26 9.49 11.86
N ILE A 25 0.68 8.62 11.46
CA ILE A 25 0.69 8.00 10.13
C ILE A 25 -0.57 7.13 9.96
N GLY A 26 -0.86 6.28 10.94
CA GLY A 26 -2.00 5.37 10.92
C GLY A 26 -3.36 6.06 10.85
N PHE A 27 -3.49 7.26 11.39
CA PHE A 27 -4.72 8.05 11.35
C PHE A 27 -5.11 8.42 9.92
N GLU A 28 -4.16 8.84 9.08
CA GLU A 28 -4.41 9.07 7.65
C GLU A 28 -4.87 7.78 6.96
N ARG A 29 -4.24 6.65 7.30
CA ARG A 29 -4.59 5.35 6.71
C ARG A 29 -6.00 4.90 7.08
N ASP A 30 -6.36 5.02 8.35
CA ASP A 30 -7.66 4.61 8.90
C ASP A 30 -8.79 5.45 8.32
N LYS A 31 -8.59 6.78 8.27
CA LYS A 31 -9.53 7.73 7.65
C LYS A 31 -9.84 7.39 6.19
N HIS A 32 -8.93 6.72 5.49
CA HIS A 32 -9.10 6.32 4.09
C HIS A 32 -9.43 4.84 3.90
N GLY A 33 -9.85 4.13 4.95
CA GLY A 33 -10.31 2.74 4.87
C GLY A 33 -9.24 1.76 4.37
N ARG A 34 -7.98 2.00 4.73
CA ARG A 34 -6.84 1.19 4.27
C ARG A 34 -6.66 -0.02 5.19
N ALA A 35 -6.14 -1.12 4.65
CA ALA A 35 -6.05 -2.40 5.33
C ALA A 35 -5.33 -2.37 6.71
N ALA A 36 -4.35 -1.49 6.87
CA ALA A 36 -3.73 -1.20 8.16
C ALA A 36 -3.98 0.26 8.52
N GLY A 37 -4.68 0.47 9.63
CA GLY A 37 -5.13 1.78 10.11
C GLY A 37 -4.37 2.25 11.36
N LEU A 38 -5.05 3.05 12.18
CA LEU A 38 -4.50 3.70 13.36
C LEU A 38 -3.93 2.70 14.37
N ARG A 39 -4.73 1.69 14.74
CA ARG A 39 -4.34 0.67 15.72
C ARG A 39 -3.08 -0.09 15.29
N THR A 40 -2.99 -0.44 14.00
CA THR A 40 -1.86 -1.20 13.48
C THR A 40 -0.57 -0.39 13.52
N HIS A 41 -0.57 0.86 13.04
CA HIS A 41 0.64 1.67 13.02
C HIS A 41 1.11 2.06 14.43
N LEU A 42 0.16 2.32 15.34
CA LEU A 42 0.44 2.55 16.75
C LEU A 42 1.17 1.34 17.37
N LEU A 43 0.61 0.14 17.22
CA LEU A 43 1.19 -1.08 17.80
C LEU A 43 2.54 -1.44 17.17
N VAL A 44 2.69 -1.27 15.86
CA VAL A 44 3.96 -1.51 15.15
C VAL A 44 5.05 -0.57 15.63
N SER A 45 4.76 0.73 15.74
CA SER A 45 5.75 1.72 16.18
C SER A 45 6.12 1.55 17.66
N MET A 46 5.12 1.32 18.51
CA MET A 46 5.33 1.03 19.93
C MET A 46 6.13 -0.27 20.14
N GLY A 47 5.80 -1.34 19.41
CA GLY A 47 6.51 -2.62 19.49
C GLY A 47 7.97 -2.50 19.02
N ALA A 48 8.21 -1.77 17.93
CA ALA A 48 9.56 -1.48 17.46
C ALA A 48 10.37 -0.68 18.49
N ALA A 49 9.75 0.32 19.13
CA ALA A 49 10.39 1.07 20.21
C ALA A 49 10.74 0.17 21.41
N ALA A 50 9.84 -0.74 21.80
CA ALA A 50 10.09 -1.71 22.86
C ALA A 50 11.26 -2.64 22.53
N PHE A 51 11.35 -3.15 21.30
CA PHE A 51 12.48 -3.96 20.87
C PHE A 51 13.81 -3.19 20.88
N MET A 52 13.80 -1.91 20.50
CA MET A 52 15.01 -1.09 20.55
C MET A 52 15.46 -0.82 21.99
N VAL A 53 14.53 -0.45 22.89
CA VAL A 53 14.82 -0.27 24.31
C VAL A 53 15.37 -1.56 24.93
N LEU A 54 14.77 -2.71 24.61
CA LEU A 54 15.27 -4.01 25.05
C LEU A 54 16.69 -4.26 24.51
N SER A 55 16.95 -3.93 23.24
CA SER A 55 18.26 -4.10 22.62
C SER A 55 19.35 -3.28 23.30
N GLU A 56 19.08 -2.00 23.58
CA GLU A 56 20.01 -1.12 24.30
C GLU A 56 20.31 -1.64 25.70
N ARG A 57 19.29 -2.12 26.43
CA ARG A 57 19.46 -2.65 27.78
C ARG A 57 20.31 -3.91 27.80
N VAL A 58 20.00 -4.89 26.94
CA VAL A 58 20.77 -6.14 26.86
C VAL A 58 22.22 -5.88 26.45
N ALA A 59 22.45 -5.01 25.47
CA ALA A 59 23.81 -4.64 25.07
C ALA A 59 24.56 -3.92 26.21
N GLY A 60 23.89 -3.00 26.90
CA GLY A 60 24.45 -2.27 28.04
C GLY A 60 24.83 -3.19 29.21
N GLU A 61 23.97 -4.14 29.56
CA GLU A 61 24.23 -5.15 30.60
C GLU A 61 25.43 -6.04 30.23
N ALA A 62 25.51 -6.49 28.97
CA ALA A 62 26.63 -7.30 28.49
C ALA A 62 27.97 -6.54 28.56
N VAL A 63 27.98 -5.25 28.19
CA VAL A 63 29.17 -4.39 28.32
C VAL A 63 29.57 -4.18 29.78
N ARG A 64 28.60 -3.96 30.68
CA ARG A 64 28.86 -3.80 32.11
C ARG A 64 29.44 -5.06 32.73
N ALA A 65 28.86 -6.23 32.44
CA ALA A 65 29.35 -7.51 32.93
C ALA A 65 30.78 -7.82 32.44
N ALA A 66 31.08 -7.50 31.18
CA ALA A 66 32.42 -7.66 30.63
C ALA A 66 33.45 -6.72 31.30
N ALA A 67 33.06 -5.47 31.56
CA ALA A 67 33.91 -4.52 32.27
C ALA A 67 34.20 -4.98 33.71
N GLU A 68 33.21 -5.51 34.43
CA GLU A 68 33.38 -6.10 35.77
C GLU A 68 34.31 -7.32 35.77
N ALA A 69 34.30 -8.10 34.68
CA ALA A 69 35.22 -9.21 34.45
C ALA A 69 36.63 -8.78 33.98
N GLY A 70 36.94 -7.47 33.95
CA GLY A 70 38.22 -6.91 33.53
C GLY A 70 38.41 -6.77 32.02
N ASN A 71 37.37 -7.04 31.22
CA ASN A 71 37.40 -6.89 29.76
C ASN A 71 36.75 -5.56 29.31
N THR A 72 37.53 -4.49 29.34
CA THR A 72 37.09 -3.14 28.97
C THR A 72 37.00 -2.89 27.46
N ARG A 73 37.47 -3.83 26.64
CA ARG A 73 37.41 -3.74 25.16
C ARG A 73 36.23 -4.49 24.56
N PHE A 74 35.37 -5.07 25.39
CA PHE A 74 34.19 -5.76 24.93
C PHE A 74 33.13 -4.77 24.42
N PHE A 75 32.62 -5.03 23.22
CA PHE A 75 31.56 -4.24 22.60
C PHE A 75 30.37 -5.16 22.28
N ALA A 76 29.18 -4.81 22.78
CA ALA A 76 27.93 -5.45 22.40
C ALA A 76 27.20 -4.58 21.37
N ASP A 77 26.70 -5.19 20.31
CA ASP A 77 25.98 -4.49 19.23
C ASP A 77 24.47 -4.44 19.52
N PRO A 78 23.91 -3.28 19.93
CA PRO A 78 22.46 -3.11 20.10
C PRO A 78 21.72 -3.07 18.76
N GLY A 79 22.41 -3.04 17.62
CA GLY A 79 21.79 -3.08 16.29
C GLY A 79 21.17 -4.44 15.95
N ARG A 80 21.55 -5.54 16.63
CA ARG A 80 21.12 -6.89 16.25
C ARG A 80 19.62 -7.13 16.40
N ILE A 81 19.03 -6.81 17.56
CA ILE A 81 17.58 -6.97 17.77
C ILE A 81 16.83 -5.96 16.91
N ALA A 82 17.32 -4.73 16.79
CA ALA A 82 16.74 -3.70 15.93
C ALA A 82 16.70 -4.12 14.45
N ALA A 83 17.75 -4.76 13.94
CA ALA A 83 17.81 -5.28 12.58
C ALA A 83 16.73 -6.37 12.34
N GLN A 84 16.44 -7.20 13.35
CA GLN A 84 15.37 -8.19 13.23
C GLN A 84 13.97 -7.56 13.16
N VAL A 85 13.77 -6.37 13.72
CA VAL A 85 12.52 -5.62 13.53
C VAL A 85 12.36 -5.20 12.06
N VAL A 86 13.45 -4.71 11.43
CA VAL A 86 13.45 -4.31 10.00
C VAL A 86 13.16 -5.50 9.08
N THR A 87 13.70 -6.68 9.40
CA THR A 87 13.38 -7.92 8.68
C THR A 87 11.93 -8.35 8.95
N GLY A 88 11.49 -8.35 10.20
CA GLY A 88 10.17 -8.80 10.63
C GLY A 88 9.03 -7.96 10.05
N ILE A 89 9.21 -6.64 9.92
CA ILE A 89 8.19 -5.78 9.31
C ILE A 89 7.98 -6.10 7.82
N GLY A 90 8.97 -6.70 7.15
CA GLY A 90 8.84 -7.21 5.79
C GLY A 90 7.77 -8.30 5.67
N PHE A 91 7.62 -9.15 6.69
CA PHE A 91 6.58 -10.19 6.72
C PHE A 91 5.17 -9.59 6.85
N LEU A 92 4.99 -8.61 7.74
CA LEU A 92 3.72 -7.88 7.86
C LEU A 92 3.40 -7.09 6.58
N GLY A 93 4.41 -6.49 5.97
CA GLY A 93 4.32 -5.80 4.69
C GLY A 93 3.84 -6.73 3.58
N ALA A 94 4.41 -7.93 3.47
CA ALA A 94 3.95 -8.94 2.52
C ALA A 94 2.50 -9.36 2.78
N GLY A 95 2.10 -9.53 4.06
CA GLY A 95 0.74 -9.91 4.44
C GLY A 95 -0.34 -8.89 4.07
N VAL A 96 0.01 -7.59 3.94
CA VAL A 96 -0.93 -6.55 3.48
C VAL A 96 -0.88 -6.30 1.97
N ILE A 97 0.10 -6.86 1.27
CA ILE A 97 0.20 -6.75 -0.19
C ILE A 97 -0.63 -7.88 -0.81
N LEU A 98 -1.73 -7.50 -1.46
CA LEU A 98 -2.65 -8.44 -2.10
C LEU A 98 -2.49 -8.37 -3.61
N LYS A 99 -2.24 -9.51 -4.25
CA LYS A 99 -2.20 -9.64 -5.71
C LYS A 99 -3.46 -10.35 -6.22
N SER A 100 -4.13 -9.77 -7.20
CA SER A 100 -5.26 -10.40 -7.89
C SER A 100 -5.11 -10.19 -9.40
N GLY A 101 -4.82 -11.26 -10.13
CA GLY A 101 -4.44 -11.16 -11.55
C GLY A 101 -3.21 -10.27 -11.74
N ASN A 102 -3.35 -9.22 -12.57
CA ASN A 102 -2.33 -8.20 -12.79
C ASN A 102 -2.39 -7.03 -11.78
N HIS A 103 -3.32 -7.04 -10.82
CA HIS A 103 -3.42 -6.00 -9.80
C HIS A 103 -2.55 -6.27 -8.59
N VAL A 104 -1.91 -5.24 -8.04
CA VAL A 104 -1.29 -5.26 -6.71
C VAL A 104 -1.86 -4.12 -5.85
N ARG A 105 -2.43 -4.48 -4.69
CA ARG A 105 -2.90 -3.53 -3.66
C ARG A 105 -2.03 -3.60 -2.43
N GLY A 106 -2.05 -2.53 -1.64
CA GLY A 106 -1.43 -2.52 -0.32
C GLY A 106 0.03 -2.07 -0.29
N LEU A 107 0.67 -1.78 -1.43
CA LEU A 107 2.06 -1.31 -1.51
C LEU A 107 2.34 -0.10 -0.59
N THR A 108 1.52 0.96 -0.69
CA THR A 108 1.67 2.13 0.17
C THR A 108 1.43 1.79 1.64
N THR A 109 0.48 0.90 1.93
CA THR A 109 0.21 0.47 3.31
C THR A 109 1.40 -0.29 3.89
N ALA A 110 2.02 -1.19 3.13
CA ALA A 110 3.24 -1.87 3.52
C ALA A 110 4.39 -0.88 3.77
N ALA A 111 4.58 0.10 2.89
CA ALA A 111 5.58 1.15 3.07
C ALA A 111 5.32 2.01 4.32
N CYS A 112 4.06 2.32 4.63
CA CYS A 112 3.70 3.04 5.85
C CYS A 112 4.00 2.23 7.12
N LEU A 113 3.74 0.92 7.11
CA LEU A 113 4.09 0.04 8.23
C LEU A 113 5.61 -0.05 8.43
N TRP A 114 6.37 -0.16 7.34
CA TRP A 114 7.83 -0.13 7.38
C TRP A 114 8.35 1.18 7.98
N THR A 115 7.77 2.31 7.54
CA THR A 115 8.11 3.64 8.06
C THR A 115 7.73 3.80 9.53
N ALA A 116 6.57 3.29 9.96
CA ALA A 116 6.13 3.34 11.36
C ALA A 116 7.06 2.52 12.28
N ALA A 117 7.55 1.37 11.81
CA ALA A 117 8.56 0.60 12.53
C ALA A 117 9.87 1.38 12.67
N ALA A 118 10.34 2.05 11.61
CA ALA A 118 11.53 2.90 11.67
C ALA A 118 11.36 4.09 12.63
N VAL A 119 10.20 4.75 12.65
CA VAL A 119 9.84 5.77 13.64
C VAL A 119 9.90 5.21 15.05
N GLY A 120 9.41 3.99 15.24
CA GLY A 120 9.43 3.28 16.52
C GLY A 120 10.85 3.00 17.00
N LEU A 121 11.71 2.45 16.14
CA LEU A 121 13.13 2.22 16.44
C LEU A 121 13.84 3.53 16.79
N ALA A 122 13.61 4.62 16.05
CA ALA A 122 14.19 5.93 16.34
C ALA A 122 13.78 6.43 17.73
N CYS A 123 12.48 6.39 18.07
CA CYS A 123 11.99 6.79 19.38
C CYS A 123 12.52 5.86 20.50
N GLY A 124 12.59 4.56 20.24
CA GLY A 124 13.15 3.58 21.16
C GLY A 124 14.64 3.80 21.43
N ALA A 125 15.39 4.35 20.48
CA ALA A 125 16.79 4.80 20.64
C ALA A 125 16.93 6.23 21.22
N GLY A 126 15.83 6.83 21.68
CA GLY A 126 15.80 8.21 22.19
C GLY A 126 15.91 9.30 21.11
N GLN A 127 15.90 8.95 19.82
CA GLN A 127 16.01 9.86 18.68
C GLN A 127 14.64 10.45 18.30
N TYR A 128 14.01 11.18 19.21
CA TYR A 128 12.65 11.71 19.03
C TYR A 128 12.52 12.68 17.84
N VAL A 129 13.52 13.53 17.64
CA VAL A 129 13.54 14.50 16.51
C VAL A 129 13.55 13.75 15.18
N LEU A 130 14.36 12.69 15.07
CA LEU A 130 14.41 11.85 13.87
C LEU A 130 13.06 11.16 13.63
N GLY A 131 12.45 10.59 14.68
CA GLY A 131 11.12 9.99 14.62
C GLY A 131 10.04 10.99 14.17
N ALA A 132 10.07 12.22 14.69
CA ALA A 132 9.13 13.27 14.34
C ALA A 132 9.29 13.74 12.88
N ILE A 133 10.54 13.94 12.42
CA ILE A 133 10.83 14.30 11.02
C ILE A 133 10.35 13.18 10.09
N ALA A 134 10.67 11.92 10.39
CA ALA A 134 10.26 10.78 9.57
C ALA A 134 8.73 10.64 9.49
N SER A 135 8.03 10.76 10.62
CA SER A 135 6.56 10.74 10.65
C SER A 135 5.95 11.92 9.89
N GLY A 136 6.51 13.12 10.05
CA GLY A 136 6.09 14.32 9.33
C GLY A 136 6.26 14.21 7.81
N LEU A 137 7.41 13.71 7.34
CA LEU A 137 7.68 13.48 5.92
C LEU A 137 6.78 12.38 5.34
N ALA A 138 6.51 11.32 6.11
CA ALA A 138 5.57 10.27 5.70
C ALA A 138 4.16 10.86 5.49
N MET A 139 3.69 11.67 6.45
CA MET A 139 2.40 12.36 6.35
C MET A 139 2.35 13.35 5.20
N LEU A 140 3.43 14.13 4.98
CA LEU A 140 3.53 15.02 3.84
C LEU A 140 3.42 14.24 2.54
N GLY A 141 4.13 13.12 2.40
CA GLY A 141 4.03 12.25 1.22
C GLY A 141 2.61 11.72 1.01
N LEU A 142 1.95 11.25 2.06
CA LEU A 142 0.58 10.72 1.99
C LEU A 142 -0.45 11.79 1.58
N VAL A 143 -0.35 12.99 2.14
CA VAL A 143 -1.31 14.07 1.89
C VAL A 143 -1.00 14.84 0.61
N ALA A 144 0.25 15.25 0.41
CA ALA A 144 0.66 16.05 -0.74
C ALA A 144 0.55 15.25 -2.04
N LEU A 145 1.00 13.99 -2.05
CA LEU A 145 0.94 13.19 -3.27
C LEU A 145 -0.51 12.95 -3.70
N LYS A 146 -1.43 12.77 -2.76
CA LYS A 146 -2.86 12.68 -3.06
C LYS A 146 -3.42 14.00 -3.64
N ALA A 147 -2.97 15.15 -3.15
CA ALA A 147 -3.34 16.44 -3.72
C ALA A 147 -2.78 16.59 -5.15
N PHE A 148 -1.53 16.18 -5.38
CA PHE A 148 -0.88 16.19 -6.69
C PHE A 148 -1.48 15.18 -7.67
N GLU A 149 -1.97 14.03 -7.22
CA GLU A 149 -2.68 13.06 -8.05
C GLU A 149 -3.96 13.63 -8.67
N ARG A 150 -4.58 14.66 -8.06
CA ARG A 150 -5.70 15.37 -8.70
C ARG A 150 -5.26 16.25 -9.87
N THR A 151 -3.99 16.61 -9.93
CA THR A 151 -3.44 17.53 -10.94
C THR A 151 -2.98 16.79 -12.18
N TYR A 152 -2.35 15.62 -12.05
CA TYR A 152 -1.88 14.81 -13.18
C TYR A 152 -2.94 13.81 -13.69
N ALA A 153 -3.05 13.64 -15.00
CA ALA A 153 -3.93 12.63 -15.60
C ALA A 153 -3.29 11.24 -15.42
N LYS A 154 -3.92 10.36 -14.62
CA LYS A 154 -3.58 8.94 -14.59
C LYS A 154 -4.26 8.23 -15.75
N ASP A 155 -3.50 7.40 -16.45
CA ASP A 155 -4.06 6.41 -17.37
C ASP A 155 -4.93 5.42 -16.59
N SER A 156 -6.19 5.28 -17.01
CA SER A 156 -7.09 4.27 -16.45
C SER A 156 -7.14 3.06 -17.36
N TYR A 157 -6.81 1.90 -16.81
CA TYR A 157 -6.94 0.62 -17.50
C TYR A 157 -8.27 -0.04 -17.08
N ARG A 158 -9.09 -0.46 -18.03
CA ARG A 158 -10.35 -1.18 -17.79
C ARG A 158 -10.45 -2.37 -18.74
N ILE A 159 -11.11 -3.45 -18.30
CA ILE A 159 -11.48 -4.57 -19.15
C ILE A 159 -12.95 -4.41 -19.48
N LEU A 160 -13.25 -4.33 -20.77
CA LEU A 160 -14.59 -4.42 -21.32
C LEU A 160 -14.85 -5.89 -21.68
N THR A 161 -15.81 -6.52 -21.01
CA THR A 161 -16.26 -7.87 -21.35
C THR A 161 -17.59 -7.77 -22.07
N VAL A 162 -17.63 -8.24 -23.32
CA VAL A 162 -18.82 -8.30 -24.16
C VAL A 162 -19.16 -9.77 -24.42
N THR A 163 -20.35 -10.19 -24.00
CA THR A 163 -20.89 -11.51 -24.32
C THR A 163 -21.94 -11.35 -25.41
N ALA A 164 -21.70 -11.97 -26.56
CA ALA A 164 -22.56 -11.91 -27.73
C ALA A 164 -22.81 -13.32 -28.29
N THR A 165 -23.65 -13.42 -29.30
CA THR A 165 -23.86 -14.65 -30.06
C THR A 165 -22.62 -14.99 -30.91
N ALA A 166 -22.43 -16.27 -31.26
CA ALA A 166 -21.21 -16.75 -31.90
C ALA A 166 -20.93 -16.19 -33.31
N ASP A 167 -21.95 -15.58 -33.94
CA ASP A 167 -21.89 -14.87 -35.22
C ASP A 167 -21.25 -13.47 -35.12
N VAL A 168 -21.21 -12.88 -33.92
CA VAL A 168 -20.61 -11.56 -33.71
C VAL A 168 -19.09 -11.68 -33.63
N THR A 169 -18.38 -10.97 -34.51
CA THR A 169 -16.92 -10.99 -34.51
C THR A 169 -16.34 -9.92 -33.58
N ALA A 170 -15.13 -10.15 -33.09
CA ALA A 170 -14.44 -9.13 -32.29
C ALA A 170 -14.18 -7.84 -33.07
N SER A 171 -14.01 -7.93 -34.40
CA SER A 171 -13.82 -6.76 -35.26
C SER A 171 -15.02 -5.81 -35.22
N ASP A 172 -16.25 -6.35 -35.18
CA ASP A 172 -17.48 -5.57 -35.11
C ASP A 172 -17.58 -4.82 -33.78
N ILE A 173 -17.26 -5.50 -32.68
CA ILE A 173 -17.21 -4.93 -31.33
C ILE A 173 -16.12 -3.85 -31.25
N ILE A 174 -14.94 -4.11 -31.80
CA ILE A 174 -13.83 -3.16 -31.83
C ILE A 174 -14.21 -1.90 -32.62
N ALA A 175 -14.83 -2.04 -33.79
CA ALA A 175 -15.25 -0.92 -34.62
C ALA A 175 -16.25 -0.01 -33.89
N LEU A 176 -17.18 -0.62 -33.13
CA LEU A 176 -18.21 0.12 -32.40
C LEU A 176 -17.65 0.85 -31.16
N VAL A 177 -16.67 0.25 -30.49
CA VAL A 177 -16.07 0.78 -29.25
C VAL A 177 -14.92 1.78 -29.53
N LYS A 178 -14.38 1.81 -30.75
CA LYS A 178 -13.26 2.67 -31.12
C LYS A 178 -13.62 4.15 -30.95
N ARG A 179 -12.90 4.84 -30.07
CA ARG A 179 -13.04 6.29 -29.80
C ARG A 179 -11.65 6.94 -29.70
N PRO A 180 -11.51 8.25 -29.98
CA PRO A 180 -10.21 8.95 -29.94
C PRO A 180 -9.49 8.84 -28.59
N HIS A 181 -10.22 8.65 -27.50
CA HIS A 181 -9.71 8.61 -26.13
C HIS A 181 -9.59 7.20 -25.55
N LEU A 182 -9.68 6.17 -26.40
CA LEU A 182 -9.64 4.76 -26.04
C LEU A 182 -8.61 4.02 -26.91
N SER A 183 -7.63 3.38 -26.26
CA SER A 183 -6.71 2.45 -26.92
C SER A 183 -6.98 1.04 -26.45
N ILE A 184 -7.22 0.14 -27.40
CA ILE A 184 -7.35 -1.28 -27.13
C ILE A 184 -5.94 -1.86 -27.02
N LEU A 185 -5.63 -2.51 -25.90
CA LEU A 185 -4.32 -3.09 -25.62
C LEU A 185 -4.28 -4.57 -25.99
N ASN A 186 -5.34 -5.31 -25.64
CA ASN A 186 -5.44 -6.73 -25.90
C ASN A 186 -6.91 -7.11 -26.19
N CYS A 187 -7.11 -8.12 -27.03
CA CYS A 187 -8.41 -8.67 -27.36
C CYS A 187 -8.34 -10.20 -27.24
N GLU A 188 -9.08 -10.76 -26.31
CA GLU A 188 -9.25 -12.19 -26.13
C GLU A 188 -10.66 -12.59 -26.55
N ILE A 189 -10.77 -13.69 -27.29
CA ILE A 189 -12.06 -14.22 -27.73
C ILE A 189 -12.14 -15.65 -27.25
N ASP A 190 -13.17 -15.96 -26.48
CA ASP A 190 -13.52 -17.30 -26.06
C ASP A 190 -14.85 -17.68 -26.71
N ARG A 191 -14.87 -18.79 -27.45
CA ARG A 191 -16.05 -19.23 -28.21
C ARG A 191 -16.55 -20.55 -27.64
N ASP A 192 -17.74 -20.50 -27.06
CA ASP A 192 -18.46 -21.69 -26.66
C ASP A 192 -19.40 -22.09 -27.82
N TYR A 193 -18.91 -22.98 -28.67
CA TYR A 193 -19.66 -23.52 -29.80
C TYR A 193 -20.83 -24.42 -29.37
N THR A 194 -20.81 -24.95 -28.14
CA THR A 194 -21.89 -25.80 -27.60
C THR A 194 -23.07 -24.96 -27.07
N ALA A 195 -22.79 -23.79 -26.48
CA ALA A 195 -23.80 -22.86 -26.02
C ALA A 195 -24.22 -21.81 -27.07
N GLY A 196 -23.55 -21.77 -28.23
CA GLY A 196 -23.83 -20.81 -29.31
C GLY A 196 -23.44 -19.36 -28.96
N THR A 197 -22.49 -19.18 -28.04
CA THR A 197 -22.10 -17.86 -27.51
C THR A 197 -20.61 -17.58 -27.71
N ALA A 198 -20.27 -16.34 -28.05
CA ALA A 198 -18.91 -15.83 -28.05
C ALA A 198 -18.73 -14.78 -26.95
N VAL A 199 -17.72 -14.98 -26.11
CA VAL A 199 -17.31 -14.02 -25.09
C VAL A 199 -16.06 -13.31 -25.59
N THR A 200 -16.19 -12.03 -25.91
CA THR A 200 -15.06 -11.18 -26.30
C THR A 200 -14.64 -10.30 -25.12
N ARG A 201 -13.41 -10.44 -24.67
CA ARG A 201 -12.79 -9.60 -23.63
C ARG A 201 -11.79 -8.63 -24.26
N LEU A 202 -12.06 -7.34 -24.11
CA LEU A 202 -11.19 -6.26 -24.58
C LEU A 202 -10.52 -5.59 -23.38
N SER A 203 -9.19 -5.66 -23.30
CA SER A 203 -8.41 -4.85 -22.37
C SER A 203 -8.16 -3.49 -23.00
N VAL A 204 -8.65 -2.41 -22.37
CA VAL A 204 -8.62 -1.05 -22.92
C VAL A 204 -7.98 -0.06 -21.95
N ARG A 205 -7.17 0.83 -22.50
CA ARG A 205 -6.63 2.02 -21.83
C ARG A 205 -7.46 3.23 -22.22
N LEU A 206 -7.99 3.93 -21.22
CA LEU A 206 -8.76 5.15 -21.38
C LEU A 206 -7.90 6.35 -21.02
N TYR A 207 -7.73 7.25 -21.98
CA TYR A 207 -6.97 8.50 -21.85
C TYR A 207 -7.91 9.64 -21.51
N HIS A 208 -8.47 9.69 -20.30
CA HIS A 208 -9.16 10.91 -19.88
C HIS A 208 -9.32 11.13 -18.38
N LYS A 209 -9.10 12.37 -17.97
CA LYS A 209 -9.22 12.84 -16.59
C LYS A 209 -10.70 13.01 -16.23
N GLY A 210 -11.21 12.23 -15.28
CA GLY A 210 -12.52 12.45 -14.63
C GLY A 210 -13.77 12.13 -15.45
N ILE A 211 -13.65 11.68 -16.71
CA ILE A 211 -14.78 11.31 -17.58
C ILE A 211 -14.83 9.79 -17.80
N THR A 212 -13.93 9.02 -17.20
CA THR A 212 -13.81 7.56 -17.42
C THR A 212 -15.12 6.81 -17.21
N ASP A 213 -15.94 7.24 -16.24
CA ASP A 213 -17.26 6.64 -16.01
C ASP A 213 -18.30 7.06 -17.05
N LYS A 214 -18.35 8.34 -17.43
CA LYS A 214 -19.25 8.80 -18.51
C LYS A 214 -18.90 8.15 -19.86
N LEU A 215 -17.61 7.99 -20.15
CA LEU A 215 -17.12 7.28 -21.34
C LEU A 215 -17.49 5.79 -21.30
N ALA A 216 -17.36 5.14 -20.14
CA ALA A 216 -17.74 3.74 -19.97
C ALA A 216 -19.26 3.53 -20.15
N HIS A 217 -20.09 4.43 -19.59
CA HIS A 217 -21.54 4.41 -19.79
C HIS A 217 -21.92 4.64 -21.26
N GLY A 218 -21.35 5.66 -21.92
CA GLY A 218 -21.63 5.90 -23.34
C GLY A 218 -21.21 4.76 -24.26
N ILE A 219 -20.20 3.96 -23.87
CA ILE A 219 -19.82 2.73 -24.61
C ILE A 219 -20.84 1.60 -24.38
N ILE A 220 -21.36 1.44 -23.16
CA ILE A 220 -22.45 0.49 -22.89
C ILE A 220 -23.68 0.87 -23.72
N ASP A 221 -24.10 2.13 -23.67
CA ASP A 221 -25.27 2.61 -24.40
C ASP A 221 -25.10 2.39 -25.91
N SER A 222 -23.90 2.64 -26.46
CA SER A 222 -23.60 2.40 -27.88
C SER A 222 -23.67 0.91 -28.26
N LEU A 223 -23.27 0.01 -27.35
CA LEU A 223 -23.34 -1.44 -27.56
C LEU A 223 -24.78 -1.94 -27.47
N GLU A 224 -25.55 -1.49 -26.48
CA GLU A 224 -26.94 -1.90 -26.26
C GLU A 224 -27.89 -1.38 -27.36
N THR A 225 -27.59 -0.23 -27.95
CA THR A 225 -28.36 0.35 -29.07
C THR A 225 -27.91 -0.16 -30.45
N SER A 226 -26.88 -1.02 -30.50
CA SER A 226 -26.33 -1.52 -31.76
C SER A 226 -27.21 -2.64 -32.37
N PRO A 227 -27.10 -2.88 -33.69
CA PRO A 227 -27.79 -3.99 -34.35
C PRO A 227 -27.19 -5.37 -34.00
N LEU A 228 -26.16 -5.44 -33.14
CA LEU A 228 -25.51 -6.69 -32.74
C LEU A 228 -26.31 -7.38 -31.64
N THR A 229 -26.42 -8.71 -31.69
CA THR A 229 -27.08 -9.55 -30.68
C THR A 229 -26.22 -9.70 -29.43
N ILE A 230 -26.13 -8.63 -28.65
CA ILE A 230 -25.36 -8.60 -27.40
C ILE A 230 -26.23 -9.12 -26.26
N ARG A 231 -25.72 -10.13 -25.54
CA ARG A 231 -26.42 -10.71 -24.38
C ARG A 231 -26.05 -10.03 -23.07
N ARG A 232 -24.80 -9.56 -22.94
CA ARG A 232 -24.32 -8.90 -21.72
C ARG A 232 -23.10 -8.04 -22.00
N VAL A 233 -23.04 -6.86 -21.40
CA VAL A 233 -21.85 -6.00 -21.37
C VAL A 233 -21.48 -5.75 -19.91
N SER A 234 -20.19 -5.82 -19.58
CA SER A 234 -19.71 -5.43 -18.27
C SER A 234 -18.33 -4.80 -18.34
N TRP A 235 -18.14 -3.78 -17.51
CA TRP A 235 -16.84 -3.19 -17.25
C TRP A 235 -16.30 -3.74 -15.95
N SER A 236 -15.08 -4.25 -15.98
CA SER A 236 -14.28 -4.47 -14.77
C SER A 236 -13.10 -3.51 -14.79
N HIS A 237 -12.78 -2.96 -13.62
CA HIS A 237 -11.54 -2.23 -13.49
C HIS A 237 -10.40 -3.22 -13.65
N VAL A 238 -9.41 -2.89 -14.50
CA VAL A 238 -8.07 -3.43 -14.33
C VAL A 238 -7.54 -2.62 -13.17
N SER A 239 -7.94 -3.03 -11.97
CA SER A 239 -7.38 -2.46 -10.77
C SER A 239 -5.88 -2.67 -10.89
#